data_AF-A0A9P6AU88-F1
#
_entry.id   AF-A0A9P6AU88-F1
#
_cell.length_a   1.000
_cell.length_b   1.000
_cell.length_c   1.000
_cell.angle_alpha   90.00
_cell.angle_beta   90.00
_cell.angle_gamma   90.00
#
_symmetry.space_group_name_H-M   'P 1'
#
loop_
_entity.id
_entity.type
_entity.pdbx_description
1 polymer ?
#
loop_
_entity_poly.entity_id
_entity_poly.type
_entity_poly.pdbx_seq_one_letter_code
_entity_poly.pdbx_strand_id
1 'polypeptide(L)'
;MATSYFIVNRELSADGQRLTVQFDGLGVNLTMVPLDTNNTRQHWSISPDGPSTIVLRDSPDVQALPSQGFVIGGKQESSHLWTFNTNPPGPGGLAIEDSGEAIWGVETAGIQQVILGEDTGHFTQRWILQPVVEPLPK
;
A
#
# COMPACT_ATOMS: atom_id res chain seq x y z
N MET A 1 2.31 -8.18 -16.70
CA MET A 1 1.16 -8.65 -15.90
C MET A 1 1.23 -7.90 -14.59
N ALA A 2 0.12 -7.37 -14.06
CA ALA A 2 0.14 -6.82 -12.70
C ALA A 2 0.45 -7.98 -11.74
N THR A 3 1.49 -7.84 -10.94
CA THR A 3 1.89 -8.84 -9.95
C THR A 3 1.16 -8.54 -8.65
N SER A 4 0.78 -9.58 -7.92
CA SER A 4 0.13 -9.40 -6.62
C SER A 4 1.18 -9.21 -5.52
N TYR A 5 0.97 -8.22 -4.68
CA TYR A 5 1.87 -7.83 -3.59
C TYR A 5 1.09 -7.59 -2.29
N PHE A 6 1.77 -7.83 -1.17
CA PHE A 6 1.50 -7.16 0.09
C PHE A 6 2.26 -5.82 0.09
N ILE A 7 1.62 -4.76 0.59
CA ILE A 7 2.28 -3.48 0.85
C ILE A 7 2.65 -3.48 2.33
N VAL A 8 3.91 -3.73 2.64
CA VAL A 8 4.39 -3.97 4.01
C VAL A 8 5.17 -2.75 4.51
N ASN A 9 4.85 -2.26 5.71
CA ASN A 9 5.61 -1.16 6.31
C ASN A 9 7.02 -1.62 6.69
N ARG A 10 8.00 -0.72 6.61
CA ARG A 10 9.38 -1.02 7.00
C ARG A 10 9.54 -1.12 8.51
N GLU A 11 8.75 -0.37 9.26
CA GLU A 11 8.73 -0.43 10.71
C GLU A 11 7.90 -1.63 11.18
N LEU A 12 8.40 -2.34 12.19
CA LEU A 12 7.67 -3.41 12.86
C LEU A 12 6.78 -2.80 13.94
N SER A 13 5.67 -3.47 14.23
CA SER A 13 4.89 -3.19 15.44
C SER A 13 5.72 -3.39 16.72
N ALA A 14 5.22 -2.88 17.84
CA ALA A 14 5.89 -2.98 19.14
C ALA A 14 6.19 -4.42 19.60
N ASP A 15 5.42 -5.40 19.13
CA ASP A 15 5.62 -6.83 19.39
C ASP A 15 6.43 -7.55 18.29
N GLY A 16 6.98 -6.79 17.33
CA GLY A 16 7.84 -7.31 16.27
C GLY A 16 7.09 -7.90 15.07
N GLN A 17 5.78 -7.71 14.96
CA GLN A 17 5.02 -8.19 13.80
C GLN A 17 5.21 -7.27 12.59
N ARG A 18 5.22 -7.89 11.41
CA ARG A 18 5.19 -7.17 10.14
C ARG A 18 3.78 -6.63 9.90
N LEU A 19 3.72 -5.38 9.49
CA LEU A 19 2.48 -4.66 9.28
C LEU A 19 2.24 -4.43 7.80
N THR A 20 1.02 -4.63 7.33
CA THR A 20 0.64 -4.49 5.93
C THR A 20 -0.67 -3.74 5.76
N VAL A 21 -0.86 -3.17 4.57
CA VAL A 21 -2.05 -2.42 4.22
C VAL A 21 -3.22 -3.36 3.88
N GLN A 22 -4.38 -3.10 4.48
CA GLN A 22 -5.61 -3.86 4.31
C GLN A 22 -6.75 -2.97 3.78
N PHE A 23 -7.60 -3.57 2.96
CA PHE A 23 -8.90 -3.02 2.58
C PHE A 23 -9.98 -3.29 3.63
N ASP A 24 -10.61 -2.23 4.15
CA ASP A 24 -11.66 -2.33 5.19
C ASP A 24 -13.07 -1.95 4.70
N GLY A 25 -13.22 -1.56 3.45
CA GLY A 25 -14.51 -1.19 2.87
C GLY A 25 -14.42 0.03 1.97
N LEU A 26 -15.47 0.21 1.15
CA LEU A 26 -15.58 1.38 0.28
C LEU A 26 -15.84 2.65 1.11
N GLY A 27 -15.24 3.76 0.70
CA GLY A 27 -15.37 5.04 1.40
C GLY A 27 -14.67 5.07 2.76
N VAL A 28 -13.80 4.09 3.04
CA VAL A 28 -12.97 4.03 4.26
C VAL A 28 -11.50 4.11 3.86
N ASN A 29 -10.69 4.70 4.74
CA ASN A 29 -9.24 4.70 4.58
C ASN A 29 -8.69 3.29 4.72
N LEU A 30 -7.60 3.02 4.01
CA LEU A 30 -6.84 1.79 4.21
C LEU A 30 -6.28 1.73 5.63
N THR A 31 -6.26 0.55 6.22
CA THR A 31 -5.68 0.35 7.56
C THR A 31 -4.40 -0.46 7.46
N MET A 32 -3.40 -0.09 8.24
CA MET A 32 -2.23 -0.90 8.48
C MET A 32 -2.54 -1.91 9.60
N VAL A 33 -2.34 -3.19 9.35
CA VAL A 33 -2.66 -4.30 10.27
C VAL A 33 -1.56 -5.37 10.23
N PRO A 34 -1.49 -6.32 11.18
CA PRO A 34 -0.60 -7.46 11.06
C PRO A 34 -0.77 -8.21 9.73
N LEU A 35 0.35 -8.60 9.14
CA LEU A 35 0.38 -9.39 7.91
C LEU A 35 -0.24 -10.77 8.15
N ASP A 36 -1.31 -11.06 7.41
CA ASP A 36 -1.93 -12.37 7.30
C ASP A 36 -1.87 -12.80 5.83
N THR A 37 -1.04 -13.79 5.54
CA THR A 37 -0.81 -14.25 4.17
C THR A 37 -2.04 -14.87 3.53
N ASN A 38 -3.03 -15.31 4.32
CA ASN A 38 -4.27 -15.90 3.83
C ASN A 38 -5.39 -14.86 3.62
N ASN A 39 -5.19 -13.63 4.08
CA ASN A 39 -6.20 -12.59 4.00
C ASN A 39 -6.11 -11.86 2.65
N THR A 40 -7.04 -12.17 1.75
CA THR A 40 -7.06 -11.59 0.41
C THR A 40 -7.36 -10.09 0.40
N ARG A 41 -7.86 -9.52 1.50
CA ARG A 41 -8.00 -8.06 1.67
C ARG A 41 -6.66 -7.33 1.80
N GLN A 42 -5.55 -8.07 1.90
CA GLN A 42 -4.18 -7.56 1.96
C GLN A 42 -3.43 -7.79 0.63
N HIS A 43 -4.10 -8.32 -0.40
CA HIS A 43 -3.49 -8.67 -1.68
C HIS A 43 -3.78 -7.57 -2.71
N TRP A 44 -2.75 -6.87 -3.14
CA TRP A 44 -2.86 -5.73 -4.04
C TRP A 44 -2.24 -6.06 -5.39
N SER A 45 -2.93 -5.76 -6.48
CA SER A 45 -2.37 -5.79 -7.84
C SER A 45 -1.71 -4.45 -8.13
N ILE A 46 -0.39 -4.48 -8.37
CA ILE A 46 0.43 -3.29 -8.57
C ILE A 46 1.33 -3.50 -9.79
N SER A 47 1.54 -2.43 -10.57
CA SER A 47 2.55 -2.38 -11.63
C SER A 47 3.65 -1.40 -11.22
N PRO A 48 4.72 -1.85 -10.53
CA PRO A 48 5.67 -0.96 -9.85
C PRO A 48 6.58 -0.15 -10.80
N ASP A 49 6.64 -0.52 -12.08
CA ASP A 49 7.43 0.16 -13.09
C ASP A 49 6.73 1.45 -13.58
N GLY A 50 6.86 2.53 -12.81
CA GLY A 50 6.33 3.86 -13.15
C GLY A 50 5.06 4.25 -12.38
N PRO A 51 4.32 5.27 -12.86
CA PRO A 51 3.05 5.63 -12.25
C PRO A 51 2.08 4.45 -12.37
N SER A 52 1.38 4.15 -11.29
CA SER A 52 0.61 2.92 -11.16
C SER A 52 -0.74 3.15 -10.52
N THR A 53 -1.50 2.06 -10.48
CA THR A 53 -2.71 1.90 -9.67
C THR A 53 -2.44 0.85 -8.59
N ILE A 54 -3.09 1.02 -7.45
CA ILE A 54 -3.12 0.03 -6.36
C ILE A 54 -4.54 -0.51 -6.32
N VAL A 55 -4.73 -1.72 -6.85
CA VAL A 55 -6.05 -2.33 -7.04
C VAL A 55 -6.16 -3.55 -6.14
N LEU A 56 -7.30 -3.74 -5.48
CA LEU A 56 -7.53 -4.94 -4.68
C LEU A 56 -7.60 -6.16 -5.62
N ARG A 57 -6.77 -7.17 -5.37
CA ARG A 57 -6.59 -8.32 -6.29
C ARG A 57 -7.92 -9.01 -6.63
N ASP A 58 -8.71 -9.35 -5.63
CA ASP A 58 -9.95 -10.11 -5.79
C ASP A 58 -11.16 -9.21 -6.08
N SER A 59 -10.94 -7.91 -6.28
CA SER A 59 -12.00 -6.95 -6.60
C SER A 59 -11.41 -5.86 -7.50
N PRO A 60 -11.28 -6.11 -8.80
CA PRO A 60 -10.56 -5.24 -9.74
C PRO A 60 -11.20 -3.84 -9.91
N ASP A 61 -12.43 -3.65 -9.45
CA ASP A 61 -13.12 -2.36 -9.41
C ASP A 61 -12.80 -1.54 -8.15
N VAL A 62 -12.01 -2.08 -7.22
CA VAL A 62 -11.68 -1.48 -5.93
C VAL A 62 -10.23 -1.00 -5.96
N GLN A 63 -10.03 0.31 -5.90
CA GLN A 63 -8.70 0.93 -6.01
C GLN A 63 -8.45 2.00 -4.96
N ALA A 64 -7.20 2.12 -4.52
CA ALA A 64 -6.77 3.21 -3.63
C ALA A 64 -6.66 4.53 -4.40
N LEU A 65 -7.19 5.62 -3.85
CA LEU A 65 -7.16 6.95 -4.45
C LEU A 65 -6.33 7.99 -3.70
N PRO A 66 -5.82 9.03 -4.39
CA PRO A 66 -5.03 10.08 -3.78
C PRO A 66 -5.79 11.10 -2.93
N SER A 67 -7.12 11.07 -2.88
CA SER A 67 -7.89 11.89 -1.92
C SER A 67 -8.06 11.15 -0.60
N GLN A 68 -7.30 11.55 0.43
CA GLN A 68 -7.40 11.09 1.82
C GLN A 68 -7.27 9.57 2.09
N GLY A 69 -6.78 8.77 1.14
CA GLY A 69 -6.62 7.33 1.32
C GLY A 69 -7.92 6.52 1.17
N PHE A 70 -8.98 7.13 0.63
CA PHE A 70 -10.24 6.46 0.37
C PHE A 70 -10.10 5.40 -0.73
N VAL A 71 -10.82 4.31 -0.53
CA VAL A 71 -11.05 3.31 -1.57
C VAL A 71 -12.43 3.52 -2.16
N ILE A 72 -12.53 3.66 -3.48
CA ILE A 72 -13.82 3.72 -4.18
C ILE A 72 -14.08 2.43 -4.96
N GLY A 73 -15.36 2.12 -5.12
CA GLY A 73 -15.83 1.10 -6.06
C GLY A 73 -16.07 1.76 -7.41
N GLY A 74 -15.52 1.18 -8.46
CA GLY A 74 -15.54 1.69 -9.83
C GLY A 74 -14.14 2.09 -10.28
N LYS A 75 -13.61 1.38 -11.28
CA LYS A 75 -12.35 1.70 -11.94
C LYS A 75 -12.39 3.14 -12.46
N GLN A 76 -11.58 4.05 -11.92
CA GLN A 76 -11.38 5.34 -12.60
C GLN A 76 -10.55 5.11 -13.87
N GLU A 77 -10.84 5.90 -14.91
CA GLU A 77 -10.11 5.82 -16.18
C GLU A 77 -8.64 6.26 -16.09
N SER A 78 -8.24 6.91 -14.98
CA SER A 78 -6.84 7.30 -14.79
C SER A 78 -5.98 6.09 -14.39
N SER A 79 -5.09 5.68 -15.29
CA SER A 79 -4.11 4.62 -15.05
C SER A 79 -2.91 5.05 -14.19
N HIS A 80 -2.88 6.30 -13.71
CA HIS A 80 -1.71 6.90 -13.06
C HIS A 80 -2.14 7.66 -11.80
N LEU A 81 -2.16 6.99 -10.66
CA LEU A 81 -2.56 7.59 -9.37
C LEU A 81 -1.40 7.66 -8.37
N TRP A 82 -0.48 6.70 -8.44
CA TRP A 82 0.59 6.54 -7.45
C TRP A 82 1.94 6.42 -8.12
N THR A 83 2.96 7.08 -7.56
CA THR A 83 4.36 6.88 -7.94
C THR A 83 5.04 6.03 -6.87
N PHE A 84 5.74 4.97 -7.28
CA PHE A 84 6.55 4.13 -6.41
C PHE A 84 8.01 4.60 -6.49
N ASN A 85 8.39 5.51 -5.61
CA ASN A 85 9.76 6.01 -5.56
C ASN A 85 10.65 5.03 -4.80
N THR A 86 11.60 4.39 -5.49
CA THR A 86 12.52 3.41 -4.90
C THR A 86 13.79 4.03 -4.32
N ASN A 87 14.00 5.33 -4.54
CA ASN A 87 15.13 6.09 -4.00
C ASN A 87 14.66 7.32 -3.18
N PRO A 88 13.71 7.16 -2.24
CA PRO A 88 13.29 8.28 -1.41
C PRO A 88 14.39 8.62 -0.39
N PRO A 89 14.39 9.83 0.18
CA PRO A 89 15.30 10.17 1.28
C PRO A 89 15.10 9.23 2.49
N GLY A 90 16.09 9.15 3.38
CA GLY A 90 15.96 8.39 4.63
C GLY A 90 16.30 6.89 4.50
N PRO A 91 15.80 6.05 5.40
CA PRO A 91 16.20 4.67 5.49
C PRO A 91 15.53 3.86 4.39
N GLY A 92 16.30 3.01 3.71
CA GLY A 92 15.87 2.32 2.49
C GLY A 92 14.51 1.63 2.56
N GLY A 93 13.90 1.43 1.40
CA GLY A 93 12.48 1.13 1.22
C GLY A 93 11.92 2.06 0.14
N LEU A 94 10.68 1.88 -0.27
CA LEU A 94 10.03 2.77 -1.24
C LEU A 94 9.09 3.76 -0.55
N ALA A 95 8.89 4.92 -1.16
CA ALA A 95 7.79 5.83 -0.86
C ALA A 95 6.67 5.62 -1.89
N ILE A 96 5.41 5.72 -1.43
CA ILE A 96 4.22 5.68 -2.28
C ILE A 96 3.67 7.10 -2.31
N GLU A 97 3.80 7.76 -3.45
CA GLU A 97 3.59 9.19 -3.60
C GLU A 97 2.31 9.46 -4.41
N ASP A 98 1.50 10.41 -3.96
CA ASP A 98 0.50 11.07 -4.79
C ASP A 98 1.20 12.05 -5.75
N SER A 99 0.56 12.29 -6.89
CA SER A 99 0.85 13.34 -7.86
C SER A 99 1.05 14.76 -7.28
N GLY A 100 0.61 15.02 -6.04
CA GLY A 100 0.76 16.28 -5.31
C GLY A 100 1.82 16.29 -4.20
N GLU A 101 2.83 15.42 -4.26
CA GLU A 101 3.98 15.32 -3.33
C GLU A 101 3.67 14.78 -1.92
N ALA A 102 2.42 14.45 -1.62
CA ALA A 102 2.08 13.74 -0.38
C ALA A 102 2.42 12.25 -0.49
N ILE A 103 2.90 11.64 0.60
CA ILE A 103 3.28 10.23 0.63
C ILE A 103 2.46 9.42 1.63
N TRP A 104 2.33 8.12 1.39
CA TRP A 104 1.72 7.20 2.34
C TRP A 104 2.57 7.08 3.59
N GLY A 105 1.91 7.26 4.72
CA GLY A 105 2.52 7.10 6.03
C GLY A 105 1.53 6.65 7.09
N VAL A 106 2.09 6.41 8.25
CA VAL A 106 1.38 6.16 9.51
C VAL A 106 2.12 6.93 10.59
N GLU A 107 1.43 7.35 11.65
CA GLU A 107 2.05 8.11 12.74
C GLU A 107 2.97 7.22 13.57
N THR A 108 2.57 5.97 13.78
CA THR A 108 3.31 4.97 14.57
C THR A 108 3.24 3.60 13.91
N ALA A 109 4.07 2.65 14.37
CA ALA A 109 3.96 1.27 13.91
C ALA A 109 2.94 0.48 14.74
N GLY A 110 1.72 0.39 14.23
CA GLY A 110 0.62 -0.36 14.86
C GLY A 110 -0.67 -0.26 14.06
N ILE A 111 -1.75 -0.84 14.57
CA ILE A 111 -3.05 -0.83 13.86
C ILE A 111 -3.58 0.60 13.77
N GLN A 112 -3.56 1.17 12.56
CA GLN A 112 -4.05 2.53 12.30
C GLN A 112 -4.29 2.78 10.83
N GLN A 113 -4.96 3.89 10.51
CA GLN A 113 -5.20 4.31 9.15
C GLN A 113 -3.89 4.74 8.47
N VAL A 114 -3.76 4.38 7.20
CA VAL A 114 -2.77 4.96 6.30
C VAL A 114 -3.24 6.38 5.97
N ILE A 115 -2.33 7.34 6.14
CA ILE A 115 -2.57 8.76 5.89
C ILE A 115 -1.64 9.26 4.77
N LEU A 116 -2.03 10.38 4.17
CA LEU A 116 -1.19 11.14 3.25
C LEU A 116 -0.61 12.34 3.99
N GLY A 117 0.70 12.54 3.85
CA GLY A 117 1.39 13.65 4.47
C GLY A 117 2.74 13.95 3.82
N GLU A 118 3.46 14.91 4.37
CA GLU A 118 4.80 15.27 3.90
C GLU A 118 5.79 14.11 4.10
N ASP A 119 6.75 13.99 3.19
CA ASP A 119 7.85 13.05 3.37
C ASP A 119 8.85 13.55 4.42
N THR A 120 8.88 12.86 5.55
CA THR A 120 9.77 13.15 6.68
C THR A 120 11.02 12.27 6.69
N GLY A 121 11.13 11.30 5.78
CA GLY A 121 12.25 10.35 5.81
C GLY A 121 12.13 9.27 6.88
N HIS A 122 10.98 9.12 7.56
CA HIS A 122 10.82 8.13 8.63
C HIS A 122 10.44 6.73 8.11
N PHE A 123 10.84 5.68 8.85
CA PHE A 123 10.52 4.28 8.52
C PHE A 123 9.03 4.00 8.40
N THR A 124 8.19 4.71 9.17
CA THR A 124 6.73 4.61 9.10
C THR A 124 6.15 5.08 7.76
N GLN A 125 6.93 5.77 6.95
CA GLN A 125 6.57 6.23 5.61
C GLN A 125 7.34 5.48 4.51
N ARG A 126 7.94 4.34 4.85
CA ARG A 126 8.69 3.50 3.92
C ARG A 126 8.05 2.13 3.86
N TRP A 127 7.94 1.64 2.63
CA TRP A 127 7.19 0.43 2.33
C TRP A 127 8.06 -0.58 1.60
N ILE A 128 7.62 -1.82 1.60
CA ILE A 128 8.17 -2.94 0.83
C ILE A 128 6.99 -3.54 0.06
N LEU A 129 7.13 -3.66 -1.26
CA LEU A 129 6.26 -4.53 -2.04
C LEU A 129 6.77 -5.96 -1.91
N GLN A 130 6.10 -6.78 -1.10
CA GLN A 130 6.39 -8.20 -1.01
C GLN A 130 5.47 -8.98 -1.96
N PRO A 131 6.01 -9.76 -2.91
CA PRO A 131 5.18 -10.61 -3.77
C PRO A 131 4.30 -11.57 -2.97
N VAL A 132 3.04 -11.72 -3.38
CA VAL A 132 2.20 -12.82 -2.93
C VAL A 132 2.67 -14.07 -3.66
N VAL A 133 3.26 -15.02 -2.93
CA VAL A 133 3.66 -16.31 -3.49
C VAL A 133 2.42 -17.19 -3.55
N GLU A 134 1.94 -17.49 -4.75
CA GLU A 134 0.90 -18.51 -4.91
C GLU A 134 1.48 -19.89 -4.62
N PRO A 135 0.74 -20.77 -3.92
CA PRO A 135 1.14 -22.17 -3.83
C PRO A 135 1.25 -22.74 -5.24
N LEU A 136 2.38 -23.39 -5.53
CA LEU A 136 2.60 -24.04 -6.83
C LEU A 136 1.40 -24.95 -7.15
N PRO A 137 0.84 -24.88 -8.39
CA PRO A 137 -0.18 -25.83 -8.80
C PRO A 137 0.39 -27.25 -8.70
N LYS A 138 -0.36 -28.15 -8.05
CA LYS A 138 -0.02 -29.57 -7.96
C LYS A 138 -0.15 -30.26 -9.32
#